data_AF-A0A2S1YTX0-F1
#
_entry.id   AF-A0A2S1YTX0-F1
#
_cell.length_a   1.000
_cell.length_b   1.000
_cell.length_c   1.000
_cell.angle_alpha   90.00
_cell.angle_beta   90.00
_cell.angle_gamma   90.00
#
_symmetry.space_group_name_H-M   'P 1'
#
loop_
_entity.id
_entity.type
_entity.pdbx_description
1 polymer ?
#
loop_
_entity_poly.entity_id
_entity_poly.type
_entity_poly.pdbx_seq_one_letter_code
_entity_poly.pdbx_strand_id
1 'polypeptide(L)'
;MNSTLEEYKKAIKIKYELEKEGEHFDYLHSPSRGKLRDLCWLIYENNPSQDDLNVFKNLLCLDFDHTKKNKFKEQKDKFRPIETFFKGETDPSNIDAINLAAVIVDFQPRPFKKFNEKCRIDLAKQIESVNENLNFEIGNNSIAERVLVNNEHEESKEVPQKGNLLFNFKDLFSKKVVQKIYPRKIITIAIGAVALVSSACLYFVQKKD
;
A
#
# COMPACT_ATOMS: atom_id res chain seq x y z
N MET A 1 -15.04 17.18 5.75
CA MET A 1 -14.44 16.69 4.50
C MET A 1 -12.98 16.40 4.77
N ASN A 2 -12.52 15.16 4.58
CA ASN A 2 -11.09 14.86 4.69
C ASN A 2 -10.40 15.34 3.41
N SER A 3 -9.20 15.94 3.53
CA SER A 3 -8.42 16.26 2.34
C SER A 3 -7.86 14.97 1.73
N THR A 4 -7.55 14.98 0.42
CA THR A 4 -6.90 13.83 -0.24
C THR A 4 -5.60 13.42 0.46
N LEU A 5 -4.91 14.36 1.12
CA LEU A 5 -3.72 14.09 1.92
C LEU A 5 -4.04 13.30 3.19
N GLU A 6 -5.13 13.62 3.87
CA GLU A 6 -5.57 12.85 5.05
C GLU A 6 -5.97 11.42 4.69
N GLU A 7 -6.57 11.22 3.52
CA GLU A 7 -6.88 9.90 3.00
C GLU A 7 -5.61 9.11 2.67
N TYR A 8 -4.61 9.76 2.06
CA TYR A 8 -3.30 9.16 1.80
C TYR A 8 -2.62 8.71 3.10
N LYS A 9 -2.57 9.58 4.11
CA LYS A 9 -2.01 9.25 5.44
C LYS A 9 -2.76 8.08 6.09
N LYS A 10 -4.09 8.10 6.06
CA LYS A 10 -4.93 7.02 6.61
C LYS A 10 -4.67 5.70 5.91
N ALA A 11 -4.55 5.72 4.58
CA ALA A 11 -4.26 4.54 3.79
C ALA A 11 -2.88 3.95 4.10
N ILE A 12 -1.86 4.80 4.29
CA ILE A 12 -0.52 4.36 4.73
C ILE A 12 -0.59 3.74 6.12
N LYS A 13 -1.31 4.34 7.08
CA LYS A 13 -1.48 3.75 8.43
C LYS A 13 -2.14 2.37 8.37
N ILE A 14 -3.19 2.21 7.57
CA ILE A 14 -3.83 0.90 7.37
C ILE A 14 -2.83 -0.12 6.81
N LYS A 15 -2.04 0.28 5.81
CA LYS A 15 -0.99 -0.59 5.24
C LYS A 15 0.08 -0.94 6.27
N TYR A 16 0.51 0.03 7.08
CA TYR A 16 1.44 -0.21 8.18
C TYR A 16 0.92 -1.24 9.19
N GLU A 17 -0.34 -1.14 9.60
CA GLU A 17 -0.94 -2.10 10.54
C GLU A 17 -0.97 -3.53 9.99
N LEU A 18 -1.06 -3.70 8.67
CA LEU A 18 -0.98 -5.01 8.02
C LEU A 18 0.47 -5.51 7.91
N GLU A 19 1.41 -4.64 7.54
CA GLU A 19 2.81 -4.99 7.31
C GLU A 19 3.63 -5.15 8.60
N LYS A 20 3.18 -4.57 9.72
CA LYS A 20 3.92 -4.67 11.00
C LYS A 20 4.05 -6.11 11.52
N GLU A 21 3.19 -7.01 11.06
CA GLU A 21 3.20 -8.45 11.35
C GLU A 21 3.80 -9.29 10.20
N GLY A 22 4.29 -8.64 9.14
CA GLY A 22 4.80 -9.26 7.92
C GLY A 22 6.30 -9.50 7.90
N GLU A 23 6.89 -9.43 6.70
CA GLU A 23 8.30 -9.76 6.43
C GLU A 23 9.28 -8.89 7.25
N HIS A 24 8.91 -7.64 7.53
CA HIS A 24 9.75 -6.68 8.25
C HIS A 24 9.33 -6.50 9.72
N PHE A 25 8.75 -7.53 10.33
CA PHE A 25 8.29 -7.54 11.73
C PHE A 25 9.33 -6.95 12.71
N ASP A 26 10.59 -7.37 12.62
CA ASP A 26 11.66 -6.92 13.51
C ASP A 26 11.85 -5.40 13.54
N TYR A 27 11.54 -4.75 12.41
CA TYR A 27 11.65 -3.31 12.22
C TYR A 27 10.35 -2.58 12.54
N LEU A 28 9.20 -3.16 12.17
CA LEU A 28 7.90 -2.48 12.17
C LEU A 28 7.04 -2.76 13.40
N HIS A 29 7.18 -3.90 14.09
CA HIS A 29 6.34 -4.21 15.26
C HIS A 29 6.57 -3.23 16.42
N SER A 30 7.83 -2.85 16.64
CA SER A 30 8.23 -1.81 17.60
C SER A 30 9.19 -0.86 16.89
N PRO A 31 8.65 0.11 16.14
CA PRO A 31 9.46 0.98 15.29
C PRO A 31 10.24 1.95 16.15
N SER A 32 11.53 2.09 15.84
CA SER A 32 12.39 3.14 16.35
C SER A 32 13.03 3.87 15.18
N ARG A 33 13.51 5.09 15.37
CA ARG A 33 14.21 5.86 14.32
C ARG A 33 15.35 5.05 13.67
N GLY A 34 16.09 4.31 14.48
CA GLY A 34 17.18 3.46 14.00
C GLY A 34 16.66 2.29 13.15
N LYS A 35 15.63 1.60 13.62
CA LYS A 35 15.00 0.49 12.87
C LYS A 35 14.41 0.95 11.55
N LEU A 36 13.67 2.06 11.55
CA LEU A 36 13.07 2.61 10.32
C LEU A 36 14.14 3.08 9.32
N ARG A 37 15.23 3.68 9.82
CA ARG A 37 16.38 4.02 9.00
C ARG A 37 16.99 2.76 8.37
N ASP A 38 17.27 1.74 9.17
CA ASP A 38 17.93 0.53 8.68
C ASP A 38 17.04 -0.25 7.70
N LEU A 39 15.72 -0.29 7.94
CA LEU A 39 14.75 -0.84 7.00
C LEU A 39 14.69 -0.03 5.70
N CYS A 40 14.69 1.29 5.78
CA CYS A 40 14.75 2.16 4.60
C CYS A 40 16.01 1.84 3.77
N TRP A 41 17.17 1.68 4.39
CA TRP A 41 18.38 1.25 3.66
C TRP A 41 18.18 -0.06 2.91
N LEU A 42 17.62 -1.08 3.58
CA LEU A 42 17.37 -2.40 3.01
C LEU A 42 16.43 -2.33 1.80
N ILE A 43 15.37 -1.51 1.87
CA ILE A 43 14.42 -1.32 0.77
C ILE A 43 15.12 -0.73 -0.46
N TYR A 44 15.98 0.27 -0.26
CA TYR A 44 16.68 0.93 -1.37
C TYR A 44 17.89 0.14 -1.88
N GLU A 45 18.40 -0.84 -1.13
CA GLU A 45 19.33 -1.83 -1.67
C GLU A 45 18.66 -2.75 -2.69
N ASN A 46 17.34 -2.96 -2.60
CA ASN A 46 16.58 -3.90 -3.41
C ASN A 46 15.87 -3.25 -4.61
N ASN A 47 16.63 -2.53 -5.46
CA ASN A 47 16.16 -1.91 -6.71
C ASN A 47 14.91 -1.01 -6.55
N PRO A 48 15.05 0.19 -5.97
CA PRO A 48 13.95 1.14 -5.81
C PRO A 48 13.47 1.69 -7.16
N SER A 49 12.22 2.12 -7.22
CA SER A 49 11.74 2.85 -8.40
C SER A 49 12.35 4.26 -8.47
N GLN A 50 12.31 4.88 -9.65
CA GLN A 50 12.80 6.26 -9.80
C GLN A 50 12.05 7.25 -8.89
N ASP A 51 10.75 7.02 -8.65
CA ASP A 51 9.99 7.84 -7.72
C ASP A 51 10.44 7.63 -6.27
N ASP A 52 10.74 6.39 -5.88
CA ASP A 52 11.26 6.10 -4.55
C ASP A 52 12.62 6.81 -4.37
N LEU A 53 13.52 6.75 -5.36
CA LEU A 53 14.79 7.50 -5.34
C LEU A 53 14.59 9.01 -5.14
N ASN A 54 13.59 9.60 -5.81
CA ASN A 54 13.25 11.01 -5.62
C ASN A 54 12.72 11.30 -4.20
N VAL A 55 11.88 10.40 -3.65
CA VAL A 55 11.38 10.53 -2.27
C VAL A 55 12.53 10.50 -1.26
N PHE A 56 13.48 9.58 -1.45
CA PHE A 56 14.69 9.49 -0.62
C PHE A 56 15.50 10.77 -0.65
N LYS A 57 15.78 11.27 -1.87
CA LYS A 57 16.52 12.51 -2.08
C LYS A 57 15.84 13.70 -1.41
N ASN A 58 14.52 13.82 -1.53
CA ASN A 58 13.78 14.96 -0.98
C ASN A 58 13.84 15.01 0.55
N LEU A 59 13.65 13.87 1.24
CA LEU A 59 13.66 13.88 2.71
C LEU A 59 15.07 14.01 3.30
N LEU A 60 16.03 13.30 2.71
CA LEU A 60 17.37 13.15 3.26
C LEU A 60 18.37 14.16 2.67
N CYS A 61 17.99 14.87 1.60
CA CYS A 61 18.84 15.80 0.87
C CYS A 61 20.14 15.14 0.34
N LEU A 62 20.08 13.84 0.03
CA LEU A 62 21.23 13.08 -0.46
C LEU A 62 20.80 12.04 -1.50
N ASP A 63 21.62 11.85 -2.52
CA ASP A 63 21.39 10.79 -3.52
C ASP A 63 21.73 9.43 -2.92
N PHE A 64 20.90 8.43 -3.22
CA PHE A 64 21.14 7.06 -2.77
C PHE A 64 22.39 6.50 -3.44
N ASP A 65 23.34 6.05 -2.62
CA ASP A 65 24.61 5.51 -3.06
C ASP A 65 25.02 4.41 -2.09
N HIS A 66 25.14 3.19 -2.59
CA HIS A 66 25.49 2.00 -1.80
C HIS A 66 26.82 2.16 -1.05
N THR A 67 27.74 2.99 -1.54
CA THR A 67 29.04 3.23 -0.91
C THR A 67 28.95 4.19 0.30
N LYS A 68 27.87 4.96 0.42
CA LYS A 68 27.71 6.04 1.41
C LYS A 68 26.89 5.63 2.63
N LYS A 69 26.86 4.34 2.99
CA LYS A 69 26.12 3.81 4.16
C LYS A 69 26.42 4.54 5.47
N ASN A 70 27.65 4.99 5.67
CA ASN A 70 28.04 5.73 6.87
C ASN A 70 27.35 7.10 6.95
N LYS A 71 27.27 7.85 5.85
CA LYS A 71 26.55 9.14 5.80
C LYS A 71 25.05 8.95 6.07
N PHE A 72 24.50 7.83 5.62
CA PHE A 72 23.10 7.50 5.87
C PHE A 72 22.83 7.21 7.36
N LYS A 73 23.77 6.61 8.09
CA LYS A 73 23.61 6.37 9.54
C LYS A 73 23.37 7.66 10.33
N GLU A 74 23.93 8.78 9.89
CA GLU A 74 23.78 10.11 10.50
C GLU A 74 22.35 10.68 10.34
N GLN A 75 21.58 10.21 9.35
CA GLN A 75 20.24 10.72 9.07
C GLN A 75 19.13 10.18 10.00
N LYS A 76 19.50 9.57 11.14
CA LYS A 76 18.55 8.96 12.10
C LYS A 76 17.42 9.91 12.50
N ASP A 77 17.71 11.19 12.71
CA ASP A 77 16.71 12.15 13.17
C ASP A 77 15.64 12.49 12.13
N LYS A 78 15.94 12.31 10.83
CA LYS A 78 14.96 12.49 9.74
C LYS A 78 13.81 11.48 9.80
N PHE A 79 14.00 10.36 10.51
CA PHE A 79 12.98 9.33 10.69
C PHE A 79 12.06 9.59 11.90
N ARG A 80 12.32 10.62 12.72
CA ARG A 80 11.44 10.95 13.85
C ARG A 80 9.99 11.17 13.43
N PRO A 81 9.66 11.95 12.37
CA PRO A 81 8.26 12.16 11.98
C PRO A 81 7.57 10.88 11.49
N ILE A 82 8.33 9.92 10.97
CA ILE A 82 7.81 8.64 10.48
C ILE A 82 7.53 7.70 11.66
N GLU A 83 8.46 7.65 12.62
CA GLU A 83 8.28 6.91 13.88
C GLU A 83 7.00 7.34 14.60
N THR A 84 6.86 8.63 14.87
CA THR A 84 5.73 9.17 15.61
C THR A 84 4.42 9.06 14.81
N PHE A 85 4.50 9.08 13.48
CA PHE A 85 3.36 8.82 12.60
C PHE A 85 2.86 7.37 12.69
N PHE A 86 3.75 6.38 12.62
CA PHE A 86 3.40 4.97 12.73
C PHE A 86 2.92 4.58 14.13
N LYS A 87 3.47 5.21 15.18
CA LYS A 87 2.96 5.04 16.55
C LYS A 87 1.63 5.75 16.81
N GLY A 88 1.16 6.58 15.88
CA GLY A 88 -0.05 7.37 16.05
C GLY A 88 0.07 8.54 17.02
N GLU A 89 1.30 8.89 17.43
CA GLU A 89 1.59 9.98 18.37
C GLU A 89 1.41 11.36 17.72
N THR A 90 1.77 11.48 16.43
CA THR A 90 1.70 12.75 15.69
C THR A 90 1.15 12.56 14.30
N ASP A 91 0.57 13.63 13.77
CA ASP A 91 0.25 13.74 12.34
C ASP A 91 1.25 14.66 11.63
N PRO A 92 2.21 14.12 10.85
CA PRO A 92 3.25 14.93 10.23
C PRO A 92 2.65 15.81 9.10
N SER A 93 3.06 17.07 9.05
CA SER A 93 2.76 17.97 7.94
C SER A 93 3.76 17.85 6.78
N ASN A 94 4.94 17.28 7.03
CA ASN A 94 5.99 17.10 6.04
C ASN A 94 5.60 15.99 5.04
N ILE A 95 5.28 16.38 3.81
CA ILE A 95 4.90 15.48 2.72
C ILE A 95 6.01 14.49 2.35
N ASP A 96 7.28 14.90 2.43
CA ASP A 96 8.40 14.01 2.12
C ASP A 96 8.52 12.88 3.16
N ALA A 97 8.25 13.18 4.43
CA ALA A 97 8.22 12.16 5.48
C ALA A 97 7.05 11.19 5.28
N ILE A 98 5.87 11.69 4.90
CA ILE A 98 4.70 10.85 4.57
C ILE A 98 4.99 9.98 3.35
N ASN A 99 5.62 10.53 2.32
CA ASN A 99 6.00 9.77 1.13
C ASN A 99 7.02 8.68 1.48
N LEU A 100 8.02 8.97 2.31
CA LEU A 100 8.97 7.94 2.73
C LEU A 100 8.30 6.88 3.60
N ALA A 101 7.34 7.26 4.46
CA ALA A 101 6.52 6.29 5.19
C ALA A 101 5.77 5.35 4.24
N ALA A 102 5.23 5.86 3.13
CA ALA A 102 4.59 5.05 2.09
C ALA A 102 5.59 4.07 1.42
N VAL A 103 6.84 4.47 1.22
CA VAL A 103 7.90 3.57 0.71
C VAL A 103 8.20 2.45 1.71
N ILE A 104 8.36 2.79 3.00
CA ILE A 104 8.73 1.83 4.05
C ILE A 104 7.71 0.69 4.19
N VAL A 105 6.43 0.95 3.95
CA VAL A 105 5.36 -0.05 4.04
C VAL A 105 4.87 -0.56 2.68
N ASP A 106 5.64 -0.31 1.62
CA ASP A 106 5.29 -0.63 0.23
C ASP A 106 3.85 -0.23 -0.17
N PHE A 107 3.41 0.96 0.25
CA PHE A 107 2.10 1.49 -0.10
C PHE A 107 2.07 2.01 -1.55
N GLN A 108 1.06 1.62 -2.34
CA GLN A 108 0.88 2.08 -3.72
C GLN A 108 -0.55 2.60 -3.93
N PRO A 109 -0.76 3.70 -4.69
CA PRO A 109 0.26 4.48 -5.41
C PRO A 109 1.05 5.44 -4.51
N ARG A 110 2.35 5.59 -4.77
CA ARG A 110 3.25 6.58 -4.14
C ARG A 110 4.14 7.23 -5.20
N PRO A 111 4.63 8.48 -5.01
CA PRO A 111 4.35 9.42 -3.91
C PRO A 111 2.95 10.05 -3.98
N PHE A 112 2.63 10.95 -3.04
CA PHE A 112 1.32 11.62 -2.93
C PHE A 112 0.81 12.22 -4.24
N LYS A 113 1.70 12.78 -5.08
CA LYS A 113 1.30 13.32 -6.40
C LYS A 113 0.58 12.26 -7.26
N LYS A 114 1.12 11.04 -7.32
CA LYS A 114 0.54 9.92 -8.08
C LYS A 114 -0.75 9.41 -7.42
N PHE A 115 -0.79 9.39 -6.09
CA PHE A 115 -2.01 9.07 -5.37
C PHE A 115 -3.14 10.04 -5.69
N ASN A 116 -2.87 11.34 -5.58
CA ASN A 116 -3.86 12.38 -5.86
C ASN A 116 -4.35 12.34 -7.31
N GLU A 117 -3.45 12.11 -8.28
CA GLU A 117 -3.81 11.93 -9.68
C GLU A 117 -4.73 10.71 -9.88
N LYS A 118 -4.39 9.57 -9.28
CA LYS A 118 -5.23 8.37 -9.33
C LYS A 118 -6.61 8.63 -8.74
N CYS A 119 -6.70 9.29 -7.59
CA CYS A 119 -7.99 9.63 -6.97
C CYS A 119 -8.87 10.50 -7.88
N ARG A 120 -8.27 11.46 -8.60
CA ARG A 120 -8.99 12.31 -9.55
C ARG A 120 -9.50 11.52 -10.76
N ILE A 121 -8.70 10.61 -11.30
CA ILE A 121 -9.09 9.75 -12.42
C ILE A 121 -10.22 8.80 -12.00
N ASP A 122 -10.11 8.19 -10.82
CA ASP A 122 -11.12 7.26 -10.30
C ASP A 122 -12.45 8.00 -10.02
N LEU A 123 -12.40 9.26 -9.57
CA LEU A 123 -13.57 10.13 -9.43
C LEU A 123 -14.22 10.42 -10.80
N ALA A 124 -13.42 10.79 -11.81
CA ALA A 124 -13.94 11.08 -13.15
C ALA A 124 -14.65 9.87 -13.77
N LYS A 125 -14.05 8.68 -13.66
CA LYS A 125 -14.66 7.42 -14.13
C LYS A 125 -15.96 7.09 -13.42
N GLN A 126 -16.05 7.37 -12.12
CA GLN A 126 -17.30 7.15 -11.38
C GLN A 126 -18.40 8.10 -11.88
N ILE A 127 -18.09 9.38 -12.08
CA ILE A 127 -19.04 10.35 -12.62
C ILE A 127 -19.52 9.94 -14.02
N GLU A 128 -18.62 9.49 -14.88
CA GLU A 128 -18.96 8.97 -16.21
C GLU A 128 -19.89 7.75 -16.11
N SER A 129 -19.57 6.77 -15.26
CA SER A 129 -20.42 5.58 -15.07
C SER A 129 -21.79 5.91 -14.49
N VAL A 130 -21.90 6.90 -13.59
CA VAL A 130 -23.17 7.34 -13.02
C VAL A 130 -24.02 8.04 -14.08
N ASN A 131 -23.40 8.88 -14.92
CA ASN A 131 -24.10 9.56 -16.01
C ASN A 131 -24.57 8.58 -17.10
N GLU A 132 -23.79 7.55 -17.43
CA GLU A 132 -24.22 6.48 -18.35
C GLU A 132 -25.39 5.68 -17.79
N ASN A 133 -25.38 5.34 -16.50
CA ASN A 133 -26.50 4.65 -15.84
C ASN A 133 -27.78 5.52 -15.79
N LEU A 134 -27.65 6.82 -15.49
CA LEU A 134 -28.77 7.77 -15.53
C LEU A 134 -29.35 7.91 -16.94
N ASN A 135 -28.52 7.95 -17.98
CA ASN A 135 -28.98 8.00 -19.36
C ASN A 135 -29.71 6.71 -19.78
N PHE A 136 -29.27 5.55 -19.27
CA PHE A 136 -29.95 4.27 -19.51
C PHE A 136 -31.31 4.19 -18.79
N GLU A 137 -31.43 4.75 -17.58
CA GLU A 137 -32.70 4.81 -16.85
C GLU A 137 -33.71 5.79 -17.50
N ILE A 138 -33.24 6.94 -18.02
CA ILE A 138 -34.09 7.90 -18.74
C ILE A 138 -34.56 7.33 -20.10
N GLY A 139 -33.73 6.53 -20.76
CA GLY A 139 -34.06 5.86 -22.02
C GLY A 139 -35.19 4.81 -21.90
N ASN A 140 -35.41 4.26 -20.71
CA ASN A 140 -36.44 3.24 -20.47
C ASN A 140 -37.79 3.80 -19.98
N ASN A 141 -37.88 5.09 -19.64
CA ASN A 141 -39.08 5.70 -19.06
C ASN A 141 -39.77 6.77 -19.92
N SER A 142 -39.46 6.89 -21.21
CA SER A 142 -40.05 7.92 -22.08
C SER A 142 -40.87 7.39 -23.24
N ILE A 143 -42.00 6.74 -22.94
CA ILE A 143 -43.22 6.87 -23.76
C ILE A 143 -44.44 7.03 -22.82
N ALA A 144 -44.79 8.27 -22.49
CA ALA A 144 -46.18 8.74 -22.42
C ALA A 144 -46.23 10.25 -22.11
N GLU A 145 -46.58 10.99 -23.16
CA GLU A 145 -47.47 12.16 -23.15
C GLU A 145 -46.95 13.53 -22.68
N ARG A 146 -47.03 14.46 -23.65
CA ARG A 146 -46.75 15.89 -23.57
C ARG A 146 -47.97 16.61 -23.02
N VAL A 147 -47.81 17.58 -22.12
CA VAL A 147 -48.63 18.80 -22.12
C VAL A 147 -47.75 20.02 -21.79
N LEU A 148 -47.79 20.98 -22.70
CA LEU A 148 -47.19 22.32 -22.62
C LEU A 148 -47.91 23.21 -21.59
N VAL A 149 -47.21 24.21 -21.03
CA VAL A 149 -47.47 25.67 -21.19
C VAL A 149 -46.79 26.47 -20.05
N ASN A 150 -45.77 27.24 -20.46
CA ASN A 150 -45.47 28.66 -20.23
C ASN A 150 -45.56 29.35 -18.85
N ASN A 151 -44.43 29.95 -18.45
CA ASN A 151 -44.18 31.40 -18.21
C ASN A 151 -43.55 31.83 -16.86
N GLU A 152 -42.36 32.43 -17.02
CA GLU A 152 -41.76 33.63 -16.42
C GLU A 152 -41.52 33.82 -14.90
N HIS A 153 -40.24 34.18 -14.62
CA HIS A 153 -39.68 35.01 -13.54
C HIS A 153 -39.98 34.69 -12.06
N GLU A 154 -38.94 34.30 -11.31
CA GLU A 154 -38.36 35.17 -10.27
C GLU A 154 -37.00 34.66 -9.75
N GLU A 155 -36.16 35.62 -9.38
CA GLU A 155 -34.81 35.51 -8.88
C GLU A 155 -34.78 34.92 -7.45
N SER A 156 -34.03 33.85 -7.22
CA SER A 156 -33.42 33.62 -5.91
C SER A 156 -32.15 32.77 -6.03
N LYS A 157 -31.06 33.33 -5.52
CA LYS A 157 -29.73 32.72 -5.44
C LYS A 157 -29.73 31.71 -4.31
N GLU A 158 -29.81 30.42 -4.62
CA GLU A 158 -29.33 29.38 -3.71
C GLU A 158 -28.37 28.43 -4.43
N VAL A 159 -27.12 28.50 -4.00
CA VAL A 159 -26.03 27.61 -4.40
C VAL A 159 -26.40 26.18 -3.94
N PRO A 160 -26.45 25.17 -4.83
CA PRO A 160 -26.70 23.82 -4.38
C PRO A 160 -25.47 23.33 -3.62
N GLN A 161 -25.68 23.03 -2.34
CA GLN A 161 -24.69 22.47 -1.44
C GLN A 161 -24.07 21.22 -2.06
N LYS A 162 -22.73 21.25 -2.15
CA LYS A 162 -21.84 20.19 -2.63
C LYS A 162 -21.91 18.98 -1.69
N GLY A 163 -22.96 18.18 -1.86
CA GLY A 163 -23.25 16.99 -1.06
C GLY A 163 -22.20 15.88 -1.25
N ASN A 164 -21.47 15.61 -0.18
CA ASN A 164 -20.96 14.30 0.27
C ASN A 164 -20.65 13.25 -0.81
N LEU A 165 -19.44 13.30 -1.39
CA LEU A 165 -19.01 12.34 -2.41
C LEU A 165 -17.56 11.91 -2.20
N LEU A 166 -17.22 11.40 -1.01
CA LEU A 166 -15.93 10.75 -0.76
C LEU A 166 -16.14 9.34 -0.23
N PHE A 167 -16.18 8.43 -1.18
CA PHE A 167 -16.36 6.99 -1.02
C PHE A 167 -15.15 6.30 -0.40
N ASN A 168 -15.46 5.13 0.18
CA ASN A 168 -14.61 4.23 0.93
C ASN A 168 -13.35 3.77 0.17
N PHE A 169 -12.20 4.36 0.51
CA PHE A 169 -10.89 3.76 0.24
C PHE A 169 -10.76 2.31 0.73
N LYS A 170 -11.61 1.88 1.68
CA LYS A 170 -11.70 0.48 2.11
C LYS A 170 -11.87 -0.48 0.93
N ASP A 171 -12.69 -0.16 -0.07
CA ASP A 171 -12.96 -1.07 -1.19
C ASP A 171 -11.77 -1.22 -2.16
N LEU A 172 -10.96 -0.17 -2.27
CA LEU A 172 -9.69 -0.18 -3.01
C LEU A 172 -8.65 -1.11 -2.36
N PHE A 173 -8.69 -1.23 -1.03
CA PHE A 173 -7.83 -2.16 -0.29
C PHE A 173 -8.43 -3.56 -0.19
N SER A 174 -9.75 -3.72 -0.09
CA SER A 174 -10.42 -5.03 -0.02
C SER A 174 -10.16 -5.89 -1.26
N LYS A 175 -10.06 -5.30 -2.46
CA LYS A 175 -9.81 -6.06 -3.70
C LYS A 175 -8.35 -6.48 -3.91
N LYS A 176 -7.37 -5.85 -3.25
CA LYS A 176 -5.93 -6.14 -3.45
C LYS A 176 -5.32 -7.07 -2.38
N VAL A 177 -6.09 -7.43 -1.36
CA VAL A 177 -5.65 -8.27 -0.22
C VAL A 177 -5.60 -9.76 -0.57
N VAL A 178 -6.07 -10.18 -1.74
CA VAL A 178 -5.86 -11.54 -2.26
C VAL A 178 -4.74 -11.46 -3.31
N GLN A 179 -3.61 -12.13 -3.05
CA GLN A 179 -2.42 -12.34 -3.91
C GLN A 179 -1.28 -11.31 -3.80
N LYS A 180 -0.39 -11.53 -2.83
CA LYS A 180 1.06 -11.49 -3.07
C LYS A 180 1.83 -12.32 -2.02
N ILE A 181 1.60 -13.62 -2.03
CA ILE A 181 2.59 -14.59 -1.53
C ILE A 181 3.65 -14.67 -2.64
N TYR A 182 4.82 -14.07 -2.44
CA TYR A 182 5.95 -14.29 -3.34
C TYR A 182 6.35 -15.77 -3.29
N PRO A 183 6.45 -16.50 -4.42
CA PRO A 183 6.95 -17.86 -4.41
C PRO A 183 8.47 -17.83 -4.20
N ARG A 184 8.93 -18.05 -2.97
CA ARG A 184 10.32 -18.44 -2.71
C ARG A 184 10.54 -19.84 -3.29
N LYS A 185 11.53 -19.99 -4.18
CA LYS A 185 11.98 -21.30 -4.67
C LYS A 185 12.34 -22.18 -3.48
N ILE A 186 11.53 -23.20 -3.19
CA ILE A 186 11.87 -24.24 -2.22
C ILE A 186 12.90 -25.13 -2.90
N ILE A 187 14.16 -25.03 -2.48
CA ILE A 187 15.16 -26.04 -2.83
C ILE A 187 14.87 -27.23 -1.92
N THR A 188 14.12 -28.21 -2.45
CA THR A 188 13.84 -29.47 -1.77
C THR A 188 15.13 -30.28 -1.76
N ILE A 189 15.82 -30.32 -0.61
CA ILE A 189 16.90 -31.26 -0.37
C ILE A 189 16.25 -32.63 -0.15
N ALA A 190 16.41 -33.53 -1.13
CA ALA A 190 15.98 -34.92 -1.01
C ALA A 190 16.79 -35.60 0.10
N ILE A 191 16.17 -35.80 1.26
CA ILE A 191 16.70 -36.65 2.33
C ILE A 191 16.55 -38.09 1.82
N GLY A 192 17.64 -38.63 1.28
CA GLY A 192 17.72 -40.03 0.88
C GLY A 192 17.58 -40.95 2.09
N ALA A 193 16.56 -41.80 2.07
CA ALA A 193 16.39 -42.88 3.03
C ALA A 193 17.51 -43.92 2.81
N VAL A 194 18.47 -43.98 3.73
CA VAL A 194 19.40 -45.12 3.84
C VAL A 194 18.75 -46.15 4.75
N ALA A 195 18.01 -47.08 4.16
CA ALA A 195 17.57 -48.29 4.83
C ALA A 195 18.67 -49.36 4.72
N LEU A 196 19.52 -49.48 5.75
CA LEU A 196 20.37 -50.66 5.93
C LEU A 196 19.57 -51.73 6.68
N VAL A 197 18.88 -52.57 5.92
CA VAL A 197 18.39 -53.87 6.38
C VAL A 197 19.46 -54.90 6.06
N SER A 198 20.13 -55.47 7.08
CA SER A 198 20.60 -56.88 7.10
C SER A 198 21.66 -57.14 8.18
N SER A 199 21.24 -57.49 9.39
CA SER A 199 22.00 -58.29 10.38
C SER A 199 20.99 -58.64 11.48
N ALA A 200 20.44 -59.83 11.65
CA ALA A 200 21.10 -61.13 11.72
C ALA A 200 20.07 -62.28 11.59
N CYS A 201 19.46 -62.46 10.41
CA CYS A 201 18.72 -63.68 10.07
C CYS A 201 19.60 -64.70 9.33
N LEU A 202 20.86 -64.87 9.76
CA LEU A 202 21.72 -66.01 9.42
C LEU A 202 22.02 -66.85 10.67
N TYR A 203 21.02 -66.99 11.55
CA TYR A 203 21.06 -67.85 12.75
C TYR A 203 20.37 -69.20 12.53
N PHE A 204 20.28 -69.67 11.29
CA PHE A 204 19.91 -71.04 10.98
C PHE A 204 20.86 -71.60 9.91
N VAL A 205 21.25 -72.87 10.11
CA VAL A 205 22.03 -73.70 9.19
C VAL A 205 23.56 -73.57 9.32
N GLN A 206 24.07 -73.73 10.54
CA GLN A 206 25.31 -74.48 10.73
C GLN A 206 25.05 -75.64 11.70
N LYS A 207 25.59 -76.81 11.33
CA LYS A 207 25.47 -78.14 11.94
C LYS A 207 24.16 -78.89 11.73
N LYS A 208 24.04 -79.46 10.53
CA LYS A 208 23.51 -80.80 10.36
C LYS A 208 24.70 -81.67 9.91
N ASP A 209 25.27 -82.39 10.87
CA ASP A 209 26.01 -83.65 10.77
C ASP A 209 25.94 -84.31 12.15
#